data_AF-A0ABD2NG02-F1
#
_entry.id   AF-A0ABD2NG02-F1
#
_cell.length_a   1.000
_cell.length_b   1.000
_cell.length_c   1.000
_cell.angle_alpha   90.00
_cell.angle_beta   90.00
_cell.angle_gamma   90.00
#
_symmetry.space_group_name_H-M   'P 1'
#
loop_
_entity.id
_entity.type
_entity.pdbx_description
1 polymer ?
#
loop_
_entity_poly.entity_id
_entity_poly.type
_entity_poly.pdbx_seq_one_letter_code
_entity_poly.pdbx_strand_id
1 'polypeptide(L)'
;MLSEENMLKFKSNLGKLQNAVGFTWLLRSDQAYSEIVADVESIVFPQEFLEYLQLWVSESYTLDGVKAIQWGRDHEKDGIRVLEENRKVHVTPTGLWLDQCGFIGGSPDGLVNDDGIVEVKCPYKLRS
;
A
#
# COMPACT_ATOMS: atom_id res chain seq x y z
N MET A 1 11.16 13.02 -13.90
CA MET A 1 11.84 11.70 -14.08
C MET A 1 13.00 11.65 -13.10
N LEU A 2 12.98 10.74 -12.12
CA LEU A 2 14.12 10.52 -11.24
C LEU A 2 15.30 10.03 -12.09
N SER A 3 16.49 10.63 -11.95
CA SER A 3 17.68 10.12 -12.62
C SER A 3 18.02 8.71 -12.10
N GLU A 4 18.59 7.86 -12.95
CA GLU A 4 19.02 6.51 -12.54
C GLU A 4 19.92 6.55 -11.30
N GLU A 5 20.75 7.58 -11.19
CA GLU A 5 21.61 7.83 -10.04
C GLU A 5 20.82 8.00 -8.73
N ASN A 6 19.72 8.77 -8.78
CA ASN A 6 18.85 8.97 -7.62
C ASN A 6 18.10 7.68 -7.24
N MET A 7 17.70 6.89 -8.23
CA MET A 7 17.03 5.59 -8.01
C MET A 7 17.97 4.55 -7.41
N LEU A 8 19.22 4.49 -7.87
CA LEU A 8 20.26 3.63 -7.29
C LEU A 8 20.59 4.02 -5.85
N LYS A 9 20.69 5.33 -5.58
CA LYS A 9 20.91 5.86 -4.22
C LYS A 9 19.74 5.52 -3.30
N PHE A 10 18.50 5.62 -3.79
CA PHE A 10 17.30 5.24 -3.07
C PHE A 10 17.27 3.73 -2.76
N LYS A 11 17.45 2.87 -3.77
CA LYS A 11 17.53 1.40 -3.59
C LYS A 11 18.63 1.01 -2.58
N SER A 12 19.80 1.66 -2.62
CA SER A 12 20.89 1.43 -1.67
C SER A 12 20.54 1.81 -0.23
N ASN A 13 19.84 2.93 -0.01
CA ASN A 13 19.41 3.33 1.32
C ASN A 13 18.27 2.46 1.85
N LEU A 14 17.35 2.05 0.98
CA LEU A 14 16.24 1.18 1.31
C LEU A 14 16.71 -0.22 1.72
N GLY A 15 17.70 -0.78 1.03
CA GLY A 15 18.31 -2.07 1.36
C GLY A 15 19.03 -2.12 2.72
N LYS A 16 19.34 -0.96 3.32
CA LYS A 16 19.90 -0.87 4.67
C LYS A 16 18.84 -0.95 5.77
N LEU A 17 17.56 -0.74 5.43
CA LEU A 17 16.45 -0.79 6.38
C LEU A 17 15.99 -2.25 6.50
N GLN A 18 16.28 -2.88 7.65
CA GLN A 18 15.98 -4.31 7.89
C GLN A 18 14.48 -4.65 7.94
N ASN A 19 13.61 -3.64 7.95
CA ASN A 19 12.17 -3.74 8.17
C ASN A 19 11.31 -3.16 7.05
N ALA A 20 11.88 -2.85 5.88
CA ALA A 20 11.16 -2.32 4.72
C ALA A 20 10.42 -3.42 3.92
N VAL A 21 9.61 -4.24 4.59
CA VAL A 21 8.92 -5.41 4.00
C VAL A 21 8.04 -5.06 2.79
N GLY A 22 7.39 -3.89 2.80
CA GLY A 22 6.52 -3.42 1.71
C GLY A 22 7.25 -2.99 0.43
N PHE A 23 8.59 -2.93 0.44
CA PHE A 23 9.40 -2.48 -0.70
C PHE A 23 10.42 -3.51 -1.17
N THR A 24 10.30 -4.74 -0.69
CA THR A 24 11.22 -5.85 -1.04
C THR A 24 11.24 -6.18 -2.54
N TRP A 25 10.15 -5.89 -3.26
CA TRP A 25 10.08 -6.04 -4.72
C TRP A 25 11.00 -5.04 -5.46
N LEU A 26 11.19 -3.83 -4.93
CA LEU A 26 11.98 -2.76 -5.54
C LEU A 26 13.49 -3.02 -5.48
N LEU A 27 13.93 -3.92 -4.58
CA LEU A 27 15.32 -4.32 -4.42
C LEU A 27 15.75 -5.46 -5.37
N ARG A 28 14.83 -6.00 -6.16
CA ARG A 28 15.13 -7.05 -7.15
C ARG A 28 15.82 -6.43 -8.37
N SER A 29 16.65 -7.22 -9.06
CA SER A 29 17.27 -6.80 -10.31
C SER A 29 16.20 -6.67 -11.40
N ASP A 30 16.16 -5.53 -12.09
CA ASP A 30 15.23 -5.29 -13.18
C ASP A 30 15.54 -6.28 -14.33
N GLN A 31 14.57 -7.14 -14.67
CA GLN A 31 14.64 -7.95 -15.88
C GLN A 31 14.19 -7.10 -17.07
N ALA A 32 14.82 -7.29 -18.22
CA ALA A 32 14.42 -6.61 -19.46
C ALA A 32 13.08 -7.18 -19.94
N TYR A 33 12.00 -6.40 -19.83
CA TYR A 33 10.70 -6.74 -20.39
C TYR A 33 10.43 -5.90 -21.64
N SER A 34 10.00 -6.53 -22.72
CA SER A 34 9.56 -5.85 -23.94
C SER A 34 8.27 -5.08 -23.68
N GLU A 35 8.08 -3.94 -24.36
CA GLU A 35 6.86 -3.11 -24.29
C GLU A 35 5.61 -3.95 -24.60
N ILE A 36 4.93 -4.36 -23.53
CA ILE A 36 3.59 -4.94 -23.57
C ILE A 36 2.72 -3.90 -22.90
N VAL A 37 1.70 -3.39 -23.62
CA VAL A 37 0.62 -2.63 -23.00
C VAL A 37 -0.20 -3.65 -22.21
N ALA A 38 0.25 -3.90 -20.99
CA ALA A 38 -0.34 -4.89 -20.12
C ALA A 38 -1.52 -4.27 -19.36
N ASP A 39 -2.60 -5.04 -19.27
CA ASP A 39 -3.70 -4.80 -18.35
C ASP A 39 -3.13 -4.61 -16.93
N VAL A 40 -3.63 -3.64 -16.17
CA VAL A 40 -3.08 -3.27 -14.86
C VAL A 40 -2.98 -4.49 -13.94
N GLU A 41 -3.92 -5.42 -14.05
CA GLU A 41 -3.93 -6.66 -13.27
C GLU A 41 -2.77 -7.58 -13.65
N SER A 42 -2.40 -7.64 -14.93
CA SER A 42 -1.28 -8.42 -15.45
C SER A 42 0.10 -7.77 -15.24
N ILE A 43 0.16 -6.46 -14.95
CA ILE A 43 1.41 -5.77 -14.57
C ILE A 43 1.76 -6.05 -13.11
N VAL A 44 0.75 -6.00 -12.23
CA VAL A 44 0.94 -6.12 -10.79
C VAL A 44 1.13 -7.59 -10.39
N PHE A 45 0.53 -8.51 -11.14
CA PHE A 45 0.50 -9.92 -10.81
C PHE A 45 0.85 -10.80 -12.02
N PRO A 46 1.83 -11.71 -11.90
CA PRO A 46 2.09 -12.74 -12.92
C PRO A 46 0.81 -13.51 -13.27
N GLN A 47 0.66 -13.96 -14.51
CA GLN A 47 -0.53 -14.70 -14.93
C GLN A 47 -0.73 -15.98 -14.08
N GLU A 48 0.35 -16.64 -13.70
CA GLU A 48 0.32 -17.79 -12.78
C GLU A 48 -0.14 -17.37 -11.37
N PHE A 49 0.17 -16.15 -10.93
CA PHE A 49 -0.31 -15.59 -9.66
C PHE A 49 -1.78 -15.20 -9.75
N LEU A 50 -2.28 -14.74 -10.90
CA LEU A 50 -3.70 -14.48 -11.13
C LEU A 50 -4.52 -15.78 -11.17
N GLU A 51 -4.00 -16.83 -11.81
CA GLU A 51 -4.60 -18.17 -11.79
C GLU A 51 -4.57 -18.77 -10.37
N TYR A 52 -3.47 -18.57 -9.64
CA TYR A 52 -3.37 -18.95 -8.23
C TYR A 52 -4.36 -18.13 -7.38
N LEU A 53 -4.46 -16.81 -7.58
CA LEU A 53 -5.47 -15.96 -6.92
C LEU A 53 -6.88 -16.41 -7.25
N GLN A 54 -7.20 -16.78 -8.49
CA GLN A 54 -8.51 -17.30 -8.86
C GLN A 54 -8.81 -18.63 -8.17
N LEU A 55 -7.82 -19.52 -8.08
CA LEU A 55 -7.91 -20.75 -7.29
C LEU A 55 -8.09 -20.44 -5.79
N TRP A 56 -7.37 -19.47 -5.23
CA TRP A 56 -7.46 -19.05 -3.82
C TRP A 56 -8.73 -18.27 -3.48
N VAL A 57 -9.28 -17.51 -4.42
CA VAL A 57 -10.59 -16.87 -4.31
C VAL A 57 -11.69 -17.93 -4.42
N SER A 58 -11.47 -18.99 -5.19
CA SER A 58 -12.39 -20.14 -5.26
C SER A 58 -12.33 -21.03 -4.01
N GLU A 59 -11.17 -21.15 -3.37
CA GLU A 59 -10.98 -21.81 -2.07
C GLU A 59 -10.99 -20.76 -0.94
N SER A 60 -12.16 -20.18 -0.68
CA SER A 60 -12.55 -19.28 0.44
C SER A 60 -11.58 -19.19 1.65
N TYR A 61 -10.41 -18.57 1.51
CA TYR A 61 -9.64 -18.01 2.62
C TYR A 61 -10.16 -16.60 2.89
N THR A 62 -11.40 -16.53 3.39
CA THR A 62 -11.99 -15.26 3.79
C THR A 62 -11.32 -14.78 5.07
N LEU A 63 -10.74 -13.58 5.01
CA LEU A 63 -10.17 -12.91 6.20
C LEU A 63 -11.26 -12.48 7.20
N ASP A 64 -12.54 -12.71 6.87
CA ASP A 64 -13.71 -12.39 7.66
C ASP A 64 -13.71 -13.06 9.05
N GLY A 65 -12.98 -14.18 9.21
CA GLY A 65 -12.78 -14.81 10.52
C GLY A 65 -11.74 -14.12 11.43
N VAL A 66 -10.92 -13.22 10.88
CA VAL A 66 -9.82 -12.59 11.62
C VAL A 66 -10.32 -11.33 12.31
N LYS A 67 -10.69 -11.47 13.59
CA LYS A 67 -11.24 -10.38 14.42
C LYS A 67 -10.40 -9.09 14.42
N ALA A 68 -9.08 -9.20 14.35
CA ALA A 68 -8.19 -8.04 14.32
C ALA A 68 -8.28 -7.25 13.00
N ILE A 69 -8.51 -7.93 11.87
CA ILE A 69 -8.69 -7.28 10.57
C ILE A 69 -10.06 -6.59 10.52
N GLN A 70 -11.10 -7.30 10.97
CA GLN A 70 -12.44 -6.72 11.08
C GLN A 70 -12.45 -5.48 11.97
N TRP A 71 -11.80 -5.55 13.13
CA TRP A 71 -11.61 -4.40 14.03
C TRP A 71 -10.96 -3.20 13.34
N GLY A 72 -9.91 -3.43 12.55
CA GLY A 72 -9.26 -2.39 11.75
C GLY A 72 -10.24 -1.70 10.81
N ARG A 73 -10.95 -2.48 9.98
CA ARG A 73 -11.91 -1.96 9.01
C ARG A 73 -13.04 -1.15 9.66
N ASP A 74 -13.54 -1.63 10.79
CA ASP A 74 -14.68 -1.00 11.46
C ASP A 74 -14.30 0.33 12.15
N HIS A 75 -13.07 0.45 12.66
CA HIS A 75 -12.65 1.57 13.52
C HIS A 75 -11.71 2.56 12.85
N GLU A 76 -11.33 2.35 11.59
CA GLU A 76 -10.51 3.29 10.82
C GLU A 76 -11.16 4.69 10.80
N LYS A 77 -12.46 4.73 10.51
CA LYS A 77 -13.26 5.97 10.49
C LYS A 77 -13.30 6.67 11.84
N ASP A 78 -13.33 5.92 12.93
CA ASP A 78 -13.27 6.50 14.27
C ASP A 78 -11.90 7.12 14.53
N GLY A 79 -10.81 6.48 14.09
CA GLY A 79 -9.46 7.03 14.17
C GLY A 79 -9.30 8.33 13.39
N ILE A 80 -9.88 8.42 12.19
CA ILE A 80 -9.94 9.67 11.40
C ILE A 80 -10.71 10.75 12.16
N ARG A 81 -11.91 10.44 12.65
CA ARG A 81 -12.74 11.41 13.40
C ARG A 81 -11.99 11.98 14.61
N VAL A 82 -11.34 11.11 15.40
CA VAL A 82 -10.56 11.52 16.57
C VAL A 82 -9.36 12.38 16.18
N LEU A 83 -8.71 12.11 15.03
CA LEU A 83 -7.63 12.95 14.51
C LEU A 83 -8.15 14.34 14.14
N GLU A 84 -9.26 14.42 13.40
CA GLU A 84 -9.89 15.67 12.96
C GLU A 84 -10.29 16.54 14.17
N GLU A 85 -10.94 15.95 15.16
CA GLU A 85 -11.38 16.63 16.38
C GLU A 85 -10.20 17.17 17.21
N ASN A 86 -9.19 16.32 17.47
CA ASN A 86 -8.07 16.69 18.34
C ASN A 86 -7.13 17.70 17.71
N ARG A 87 -6.86 17.56 16.41
CA ARG A 87 -5.93 18.42 15.69
C ARG A 87 -6.60 19.60 14.99
N LYS A 88 -7.94 19.65 14.99
CA LYS A 88 -8.74 20.66 14.29
C LYS A 88 -8.38 20.74 12.81
N VAL A 89 -8.22 19.58 12.19
CA VAL A 89 -7.90 19.41 10.78
C VAL A 89 -9.04 18.69 10.08
N HIS A 90 -9.12 18.81 8.76
CA HIS A 90 -10.02 18.01 7.94
C HIS A 90 -9.21 16.97 7.16
N VAL A 91 -9.65 15.72 7.22
CA VAL A 91 -9.07 14.61 6.47
C VAL A 91 -9.90 14.37 5.23
N THR A 92 -9.28 14.56 4.07
CA THR A 92 -9.91 14.31 2.76
C THR A 92 -9.75 12.84 2.40
N PRO A 93 -10.85 12.10 2.16
CA PRO A 93 -10.80 10.72 1.68
C PRO A 93 -10.08 10.64 0.33
N THR A 94 -9.37 9.55 0.09
CA THR A 94 -8.58 9.37 -1.11
C THR A 94 -8.57 7.91 -1.57
N GLY A 95 -8.08 7.69 -2.80
CA GLY A 95 -7.81 6.36 -3.34
C GLY A 95 -6.32 6.14 -3.57
N LEU A 96 -6.00 5.36 -4.61
CA LEU A 96 -4.64 5.04 -5.01
C LEU A 96 -3.93 6.25 -5.66
N TRP A 97 -2.75 6.57 -5.17
CA TRP A 97 -1.80 7.51 -5.75
C TRP A 97 -0.68 6.75 -6.43
N LEU A 98 -0.32 7.17 -7.63
CA LEU A 98 0.82 6.63 -8.38
C LEU A 98 1.91 7.68 -8.46
N ASP A 99 3.15 7.26 -8.24
CA ASP A 99 4.32 8.07 -8.55
C ASP A 99 4.42 8.27 -10.07
N GLN A 100 5.04 9.39 -10.48
CA GLN A 100 5.22 9.71 -11.91
C GLN A 100 6.06 8.68 -12.67
N CYS A 101 6.85 7.85 -11.98
CA CYS A 101 7.55 6.74 -12.63
C CYS A 101 6.60 5.63 -13.10
N GLY A 102 5.36 5.56 -12.60
CA GLY A 102 4.35 4.58 -12.97
C GLY A 102 4.47 3.21 -12.29
N PHE A 103 5.54 2.97 -11.52
CA PHE A 103 5.80 1.66 -10.90
C PHE A 103 5.49 1.61 -9.40
N ILE A 104 5.40 2.76 -8.74
CA ILE A 104 5.21 2.85 -7.29
C ILE A 104 3.91 3.58 -7.01
N GLY A 105 3.16 3.12 -6.01
CA GLY A 105 1.97 3.80 -5.54
C GLY A 105 1.68 3.54 -4.08
N GLY A 106 0.74 4.30 -3.54
CA GLY A 106 0.24 4.16 -2.18
C GLY A 106 -1.23 4.57 -2.09
N SER A 107 -1.96 3.99 -1.16
CA SER A 107 -3.36 4.33 -0.90
C SER A 107 -3.47 4.76 0.56
N PRO A 108 -3.17 6.04 0.89
CA PRO A 108 -3.30 6.52 2.26
C PRO A 108 -4.78 6.53 2.70
N ASP A 109 -5.02 6.42 4.00
CA ASP A 109 -6.38 6.45 4.57
C ASP A 109 -7.02 7.84 4.43
N GLY A 110 -6.20 8.88 4.27
CA GLY A 110 -6.65 10.22 3.95
C GLY A 110 -5.52 11.22 3.77
N LEU A 111 -5.87 12.43 3.32
CA LEU A 111 -4.96 13.55 3.12
C LEU A 111 -5.35 14.71 4.03
N VAL A 112 -4.36 15.45 4.51
CA VAL A 112 -4.58 16.61 5.38
C VAL A 112 -3.68 17.76 4.98
N ASN A 113 -4.28 18.92 4.75
CA ASN A 113 -3.60 20.09 4.20
C ASN A 113 -2.86 19.75 2.90
N ASP A 114 -1.78 20.47 2.58
CA ASP A 114 -1.11 20.36 1.29
C ASP A 114 -0.17 19.13 1.18
N ASP A 115 0.50 18.74 2.28
CA ASP A 115 1.57 17.72 2.27
C ASP A 115 1.37 16.58 3.30
N GLY A 116 0.24 16.56 4.01
CA GLY A 116 -0.01 15.59 5.07
C GLY A 116 -0.71 14.33 4.57
N ILE A 117 -0.17 13.17 4.92
CA ILE A 117 -0.83 11.87 4.75
C ILE A 117 -1.32 11.33 6.09
N VAL A 118 -2.45 10.63 6.08
CA VAL A 118 -3.03 9.96 7.23
C VAL A 118 -2.96 8.46 7.03
N GLU A 119 -2.44 7.78 8.05
CA GLU A 119 -2.41 6.32 8.15
C GLU A 119 -2.91 5.95 9.57
N VAL A 120 -4.10 5.38 9.65
CA VAL A 120 -4.77 4.99 10.88
C VAL A 120 -4.39 3.56 11.22
N LYS A 121 -4.13 3.33 12.51
CA LYS A 121 -3.91 1.99 13.05
C LYS A 121 -4.85 1.77 14.24
N CYS A 122 -5.58 0.66 14.19
CA CYS A 122 -6.54 0.27 15.21
C CYS A 122 -6.02 -0.99 15.93
N PRO A 123 -5.25 -0.87 17.03
CA PRO A 123 -4.66 -2.02 17.69
C PRO A 123 -5.71 -2.85 18.44
N TYR A 124 -6.12 -3.97 17.85
CA TYR A 124 -7.15 -4.86 18.42
C TYR A 124 -6.86 -5.33 19.86
N LYS A 125 -5.58 -5.50 20.24
CA LYS A 125 -5.19 -5.92 21.59
C LYS A 125 -5.39 -4.85 22.67
N LEU A 126 -5.53 -3.59 22.27
CA LEU A 126 -5.71 -2.44 23.17
C LEU A 126 -7.15 -1.92 23.17
N ARG A 127 -8.09 -2.66 22.57
CA ARG A 127 -9.51 -2.32 22.62
C ARG A 127 -10.00 -2.38 24.07
N SER A 128 -10.68 -1.33 24.51
CA SER A 128 -11.34 -1.19 25.81
C SER A 128 -12.71 -1.85 25.81
#